data_AF-A0A8J5JAT5-F1
#
_entry.id   AF-A0A8J5JAT5-F1
#
_cell.length_a   1.000
_cell.length_b   1.000
_cell.length_c   1.000
_cell.angle_alpha   90.00
_cell.angle_beta   90.00
_cell.angle_gamma   90.00
#
_symmetry.space_group_name_H-M   'P 1'
#
loop_
_entity.id
_entity.type
_entity.pdbx_description
1 polymer ?
#
loop_
_entity_poly.entity_id
_entity_poly.type
_entity_poly.pdbx_seq_one_letter_code
_entity_poly.pdbx_strand_id
1 'polypeptide(L)'
;MDDISTTTPIFQVQNDFDDELQLHFAPPTGDAPIYVAGDVASPVTQYRDAPFQFTTASLDRFEELDNFSLYSGKHQPAMELDLTPFSKQKQLAASPLSPSAAVEIPVKEGWDSFFGSAFPSFPSFADPETIMATLQNALKPFECSVRVENQWTLRVSWLCVAEEIAFSISLSKEQGSEEKYEVAFRREFGDEMAFHQLVECIRARCSDIDAEPLLFADSTLEPWLDAKQELKGRRYAIRDTEAAQLIKEMNAYLDVDTLYEVAKMVKNHCRHRGNRRLFLESDRSRFVQAIKWMLADSEVLARFAAFILLQYAKESCDGESVELFSSAFERNSVEMLLSELECRESDSACSQFTIAMLAEIQQSRIFA
;
A
#
# COMPACT_ATOMS: atom_id res chain seq x y z
N MET A 1 -23.10 -26.60 62.05
CA MET A 1 -23.44 -28.00 61.71
C MET A 1 -24.49 -27.92 60.64
N ASP A 2 -24.00 -27.94 59.39
CA ASP A 2 -24.46 -28.69 58.21
C ASP A 2 -25.99 -28.86 58.05
N ASP A 3 -26.60 -28.52 56.91
CA ASP A 3 -26.35 -29.21 55.65
C ASP A 3 -26.57 -28.38 54.38
N ILE A 4 -25.79 -28.77 53.37
CA ILE A 4 -25.75 -28.29 52.00
C ILE A 4 -26.84 -29.00 51.17
N SER A 5 -27.61 -28.25 50.38
CA SER A 5 -28.38 -28.77 49.25
C SER A 5 -28.06 -27.94 48.02
N THR A 6 -27.17 -28.48 47.19
CA THR A 6 -26.80 -27.98 45.87
C THR A 6 -27.94 -28.19 44.87
N THR A 7 -28.48 -27.11 44.32
CA THR A 7 -29.27 -27.14 43.09
C THR A 7 -28.62 -26.17 42.09
N THR A 8 -27.88 -26.71 41.13
CA THR A 8 -27.39 -25.98 39.96
C THR A 8 -28.56 -25.69 39.02
N PRO A 9 -28.73 -24.45 38.53
CA PRO A 9 -29.73 -24.19 37.49
C PRO A 9 -29.22 -24.71 36.13
N ILE A 10 -30.08 -25.49 35.49
CA ILE A 10 -29.93 -25.97 34.11
C ILE A 10 -30.26 -24.80 33.18
N PHE A 11 -29.30 -24.35 32.38
CA PHE A 11 -29.58 -23.39 31.30
C PHE A 11 -30.12 -24.14 30.08
N GLN A 12 -31.43 -24.04 29.85
CA GLN A 12 -32.04 -24.34 28.55
C GLN A 12 -31.99 -23.07 27.71
N VAL A 13 -31.25 -23.12 26.59
CA VAL A 13 -31.30 -22.09 25.56
C VAL A 13 -32.51 -22.38 24.68
N GLN A 14 -33.62 -21.68 24.91
CA GLN A 14 -34.65 -21.51 23.89
C GLN A 14 -34.28 -20.30 23.04
N ASN A 15 -33.98 -20.58 21.77
CA ASN A 15 -33.94 -19.58 20.71
C ASN A 15 -35.37 -19.07 20.48
N ASP A 16 -35.59 -17.78 20.70
CA ASP A 16 -36.62 -17.05 19.98
C ASP A 16 -35.96 -15.83 19.32
N PHE A 17 -36.13 -15.78 18.00
CA PHE A 17 -35.76 -14.71 17.10
C PHE A 17 -36.77 -13.57 17.26
N ASP A 18 -36.28 -12.38 17.58
CA ASP A 18 -36.77 -11.03 17.26
C ASP A 18 -36.46 -10.12 18.44
N ASP A 19 -35.71 -9.04 18.22
CA ASP A 19 -35.95 -7.76 18.89
C ASP A 19 -35.08 -6.64 18.30
N GLU A 20 -35.78 -5.64 17.76
CA GLU A 20 -35.27 -4.32 17.42
C GLU A 20 -34.74 -3.62 18.69
N LEU A 21 -33.47 -3.22 18.69
CA LEU A 21 -32.89 -2.45 19.80
C LEU A 21 -33.37 -1.00 19.79
N GLN A 22 -34.48 -0.73 20.48
CA GLN A 22 -34.83 0.61 20.94
C GLN A 22 -33.95 1.00 22.13
N LEU A 23 -33.01 1.94 21.92
CA LEU A 23 -32.16 2.49 22.97
C LEU A 23 -32.97 3.49 23.83
N HIS A 24 -33.41 3.05 25.01
CA HIS A 24 -33.90 3.96 26.05
C HIS A 24 -32.74 4.47 26.92
N PHE A 25 -32.46 5.77 26.85
CA PHE A 25 -31.53 6.43 27.77
C PHE A 25 -32.18 6.63 29.14
N ALA A 26 -31.49 6.22 30.20
CA ALA A 26 -31.88 6.49 31.58
C ALA A 26 -31.76 7.99 31.91
N PRO A 27 -32.67 8.57 32.72
CA PRO A 27 -32.59 9.97 33.10
C PRO A 27 -31.47 10.22 34.12
N PRO A 28 -30.79 11.38 34.06
CA PRO A 28 -29.64 11.67 34.92
C PRO A 28 -30.07 12.05 36.34
N THR A 29 -29.49 11.37 37.32
CA THR A 29 -29.51 11.75 38.74
C THR A 29 -28.34 12.69 39.05
N GLY A 30 -28.66 13.92 39.44
CA GLY A 30 -27.97 14.72 40.47
C GLY A 30 -26.51 15.16 40.27
N ASP A 31 -26.34 16.48 40.20
CA ASP A 31 -25.17 17.32 40.56
C ASP A 31 -23.80 17.06 39.89
N ALA A 32 -23.55 17.78 38.79
CA ALA A 32 -22.21 18.16 38.31
C ALA A 32 -22.29 19.44 37.43
N PRO A 33 -21.20 20.23 37.29
CA PRO A 33 -21.24 21.69 37.27
C PRO A 33 -21.59 22.33 35.92
N ILE A 34 -22.11 23.55 35.99
CA ILE A 34 -22.37 24.46 34.88
C ILE A 34 -21.04 24.81 34.20
N TYR A 35 -20.85 24.34 32.96
CA TYR A 35 -19.80 24.83 32.08
C TYR A 35 -20.27 26.11 31.36
N VAL A 36 -19.53 27.19 31.58
CA VAL A 36 -19.65 28.46 30.86
C VAL A 36 -19.22 28.23 29.42
N ALA A 37 -20.07 28.62 28.45
CA ALA A 37 -19.74 28.58 27.04
C ALA A 37 -18.57 29.54 26.74
N GLY A 38 -17.39 28.99 26.51
CA GLY A 38 -16.27 29.68 25.90
C GLY A 38 -16.12 29.21 24.46
N ASP A 39 -16.20 30.13 23.52
CA ASP A 39 -15.94 29.89 22.09
C ASP A 39 -14.50 29.37 21.91
N VAL A 40 -14.39 28.08 21.61
CA VAL A 40 -13.17 27.48 21.05
C VAL A 40 -13.58 26.83 19.73
N ALA A 41 -13.38 27.57 18.65
CA ALA A 41 -13.47 27.03 17.30
C ALA A 41 -12.34 26.01 17.11
N SER A 42 -12.69 24.73 17.17
CA SER A 42 -11.82 23.64 16.73
C SER A 42 -11.89 23.55 15.20
N PRO A 43 -10.77 23.46 14.46
CA PRO A 43 -10.82 23.30 13.01
C PRO A 43 -11.34 21.89 12.68
N VAL A 44 -12.63 21.82 12.36
CA VAL A 44 -13.27 20.64 11.78
C VAL A 44 -12.71 20.45 10.38
N THR A 45 -11.97 19.37 10.15
CA THR A 45 -11.54 18.93 8.82
C THR A 45 -12.76 18.53 8.00
N GLN A 46 -13.20 19.39 7.07
CA GLN A 46 -14.33 19.21 6.16
C GLN A 46 -13.98 18.38 4.91
N TYR A 47 -13.39 17.19 5.07
CA TYR A 47 -13.05 16.32 3.93
C TYR A 47 -13.91 15.07 3.80
N ARG A 48 -14.97 14.92 4.61
CA ARG A 48 -15.85 13.76 4.54
C ARG A 48 -16.88 13.77 3.41
N ASP A 49 -17.11 14.90 2.73
CA ASP A 49 -18.30 15.04 1.84
C ASP A 49 -18.02 15.70 0.47
N ALA A 50 -16.81 15.63 -0.09
CA ALA A 50 -16.57 16.14 -1.44
C ALA A 50 -16.98 15.10 -2.53
N PRO A 51 -17.85 15.44 -3.50
CA PRO A 51 -18.27 14.51 -4.55
C PRO A 51 -17.20 14.31 -5.63
N PHE A 52 -17.07 13.05 -6.03
CA PHE A 52 -16.15 12.49 -7.03
C PHE A 52 -16.14 13.22 -8.38
N GLN A 53 -14.95 13.43 -8.94
CA GLN A 53 -14.74 13.51 -10.39
C GLN A 53 -13.64 12.53 -10.79
N PHE A 54 -14.03 11.46 -11.49
CA PHE A 54 -13.10 10.51 -12.09
C PHE A 54 -12.46 11.14 -13.33
N THR A 55 -11.13 11.28 -13.34
CA THR A 55 -10.38 11.41 -14.58
C THR A 55 -9.92 10.03 -15.02
N THR A 56 -10.71 9.39 -15.89
CA THR A 56 -10.31 8.18 -16.61
C THR A 56 -9.37 8.60 -17.76
N ALA A 57 -8.07 8.46 -17.58
CA ALA A 57 -7.13 8.45 -18.70
C ALA A 57 -6.94 7.00 -19.17
N SER A 58 -7.17 6.77 -20.46
CA SER A 58 -7.02 5.47 -21.13
C SER A 58 -5.54 5.04 -21.18
N LEU A 59 -5.31 3.73 -21.05
CA LEU A 59 -4.00 3.08 -21.01
C LEU A 59 -3.18 3.16 -22.33
N ASP A 60 -3.74 3.72 -23.41
CA ASP A 60 -3.15 3.63 -24.76
C ASP A 60 -2.23 4.81 -25.15
N ARG A 61 -1.67 5.57 -24.20
CA ARG A 61 -0.84 6.76 -24.51
C ARG A 61 0.63 6.72 -24.11
N PHE A 62 1.15 5.56 -23.68
CA PHE A 62 2.54 5.47 -23.23
C PHE A 62 3.59 5.24 -24.34
N GLU A 63 3.20 4.95 -25.59
CA GLU A 63 4.17 4.74 -26.69
C GLU A 63 4.64 6.03 -27.40
N GLU A 64 4.10 7.22 -27.06
CA GLU A 64 4.49 8.49 -27.72
C GLU A 64 5.53 9.34 -26.96
N LEU A 65 5.97 8.91 -25.77
CA LEU A 65 6.94 9.69 -24.96
C LEU A 65 8.41 9.35 -25.25
N ASP A 66 8.71 8.27 -25.97
CA ASP A 66 10.08 7.86 -26.31
C ASP A 66 10.65 8.50 -27.60
N ASN A 67 9.91 9.41 -28.25
CA ASN A 67 10.33 10.04 -29.51
C ASN A 67 10.59 11.56 -29.44
N PHE A 68 10.83 12.12 -28.26
CA PHE A 68 11.37 13.49 -28.13
C PHE A 68 12.91 13.50 -28.15
N SER A 69 13.49 13.09 -29.28
CA SER A 69 14.89 13.42 -29.61
C SER A 69 14.99 14.87 -30.12
N LEU A 70 15.32 15.80 -29.23
CA LEU A 70 15.67 17.19 -29.57
C LEU A 70 17.09 17.30 -30.16
N TYR A 71 17.41 16.48 -31.16
CA TYR A 71 18.56 16.71 -32.06
C TYR A 71 18.19 16.26 -33.48
N SER A 72 17.44 17.10 -34.17
CA SER A 72 17.30 17.02 -35.62
C SER A 72 18.58 17.54 -36.27
N GLY A 73 19.45 16.64 -36.70
CA GLY A 73 20.57 16.97 -37.58
C GLY A 73 20.05 17.47 -38.93
N LYS A 74 20.57 18.62 -39.39
CA LYS A 74 20.80 18.93 -40.80
C LYS A 74 21.71 20.17 -40.94
N HIS A 75 22.83 19.93 -41.63
CA HIS A 75 23.68 20.87 -42.37
C HIS A 75 24.48 21.95 -41.62
N GLN A 76 25.80 21.69 -41.50
CA GLN A 76 26.85 22.72 -41.56
C GLN A 76 26.79 23.48 -42.90
N PRO A 77 27.29 24.73 -42.92
CA PRO A 77 28.53 24.96 -43.64
C PRO A 77 29.58 25.74 -42.82
N ALA A 78 30.82 25.56 -43.27
CA ALA A 78 32.08 26.03 -42.68
C ALA A 78 32.42 27.50 -43.02
N MET A 79 33.56 27.95 -42.44
CA MET A 79 34.23 29.27 -42.50
C MET A 79 33.67 30.32 -41.53
N GLU A 80 34.47 31.10 -40.78
CA GLU A 80 35.85 31.52 -40.99
C GLU A 80 36.50 31.92 -39.66
N LEU A 81 37.83 31.76 -39.59
CA LEU A 81 38.70 32.32 -38.55
C LEU A 81 38.57 33.85 -38.56
N ASP A 82 38.53 34.47 -37.38
CA ASP A 82 39.16 35.78 -37.24
C ASP A 82 39.91 35.92 -35.91
N LEU A 83 41.12 36.43 -36.04
CA LEU A 83 42.19 36.45 -35.06
C LEU A 83 42.23 37.82 -34.34
N THR A 84 42.29 37.77 -33.00
CA THR A 84 43.09 38.63 -32.08
C THR A 84 42.63 40.07 -31.75
N PRO A 85 43.12 40.72 -30.64
CA PRO A 85 43.71 40.16 -29.41
C PRO A 85 43.41 40.90 -28.06
N PHE A 86 43.81 40.22 -26.97
CA PHE A 86 44.33 40.73 -25.68
C PHE A 86 43.45 41.60 -24.76
N SER A 87 43.00 41.02 -23.65
CA SER A 87 43.55 41.42 -22.35
C SER A 87 43.54 40.26 -21.35
N LYS A 88 44.69 40.06 -20.71
CA LYS A 88 44.97 38.99 -19.76
C LYS A 88 44.31 39.32 -18.42
N GLN A 89 43.34 38.52 -17.98
CA GLN A 89 43.14 38.28 -16.57
C GLN A 89 43.32 36.79 -16.31
N LYS A 90 44.39 36.50 -15.56
CA LYS A 90 44.79 35.21 -15.05
C LYS A 90 43.65 34.65 -14.19
N GLN A 91 42.75 33.87 -14.78
CA GLN A 91 41.99 32.89 -14.01
C GLN A 91 42.80 31.61 -14.02
N LEU A 92 43.21 31.22 -12.81
CA LEU A 92 43.78 29.93 -12.52
C LEU A 92 42.88 28.86 -13.14
N ALA A 93 43.45 28.08 -14.07
CA ALA A 93 42.89 26.80 -14.43
C ALA A 93 42.81 25.97 -13.15
N ALA A 94 41.60 25.82 -12.61
CA ALA A 94 41.33 24.85 -11.58
C ALA A 94 41.56 23.46 -12.19
N SER A 95 42.41 22.67 -11.53
CA SER A 95 42.73 21.30 -11.90
C SER A 95 41.45 20.45 -12.06
N PRO A 96 41.36 19.57 -13.07
CA PRO A 96 40.19 18.71 -13.31
C PRO A 96 40.14 17.48 -12.38
N LEU A 97 40.67 17.59 -11.16
CA LEU A 97 40.81 16.48 -10.21
C LEU A 97 40.48 16.97 -8.79
N SER A 98 39.20 17.29 -8.55
CA SER A 98 38.63 17.37 -7.20
C SER A 98 37.65 16.21 -7.04
N PRO A 99 37.79 15.36 -6.01
CA PRO A 99 36.81 14.34 -5.70
C PRO A 99 35.56 15.00 -5.10
N SER A 100 34.39 14.62 -5.63
CA SER A 100 33.04 14.97 -5.17
C SER A 100 32.69 16.46 -5.10
N ALA A 101 32.18 17.00 -6.22
CA ALA A 101 31.19 18.07 -6.10
C ALA A 101 29.99 17.48 -5.35
N ALA A 102 29.64 18.03 -4.20
CA ALA A 102 28.43 17.66 -3.47
C ALA A 102 27.22 17.86 -4.41
N VAL A 103 26.36 16.86 -4.54
CA VAL A 103 25.18 16.94 -5.41
C VAL A 103 24.25 18.02 -4.84
N GLU A 104 24.05 19.10 -5.60
CA GLU A 104 23.19 20.20 -5.18
C GLU A 104 21.74 19.74 -5.02
N ILE A 105 21.06 20.27 -4.01
CA ILE A 105 19.66 19.96 -3.73
C ILE A 105 18.78 20.67 -4.78
N PRO A 106 17.84 19.97 -5.43
CA PRO A 106 16.93 20.58 -6.38
C PRO A 106 16.15 21.74 -5.76
N VAL A 107 16.10 22.89 -6.44
CA VAL A 107 15.27 24.03 -6.02
C VAL A 107 13.88 23.84 -6.59
N LYS A 108 12.85 24.01 -5.76
CA LYS A 108 11.45 23.91 -6.21
C LYS A 108 11.15 25.01 -7.23
N GLU A 109 10.78 24.63 -8.44
CA GLU A 109 10.42 25.60 -9.48
C GLU A 109 9.03 26.20 -9.22
N GLY A 110 8.82 27.46 -9.59
CA GLY A 110 7.58 28.19 -9.30
C GLY A 110 6.30 27.52 -9.83
N TRP A 111 6.40 26.67 -10.85
CA TRP A 111 5.28 25.88 -11.38
C TRP A 111 4.87 24.71 -10.48
N ASP A 112 5.83 24.09 -9.78
CA ASP A 112 5.56 23.03 -8.79
C ASP A 112 4.77 23.58 -7.58
N SER A 113 4.82 24.88 -7.31
CA SER A 113 4.02 25.51 -6.26
C SER A 113 2.54 25.69 -6.64
N PHE A 114 2.21 25.76 -7.94
CA PHE A 114 0.82 25.89 -8.41
C PHE A 114 0.08 24.54 -8.47
N PHE A 115 0.80 23.44 -8.75
CA PHE A 115 0.24 22.08 -8.77
C PHE A 115 0.57 21.27 -7.51
N GLY A 116 1.52 21.72 -6.69
CA GLY A 116 2.03 21.01 -5.52
C GLY A 116 1.05 20.91 -4.35
N SER A 117 -0.01 21.72 -4.33
CA SER A 117 -1.07 21.61 -3.32
C SER A 117 -1.91 20.33 -3.43
N ALA A 118 -1.77 19.57 -4.52
CA ALA A 118 -2.45 18.30 -4.71
C ALA A 118 -1.71 17.10 -4.10
N PHE A 119 -0.42 17.23 -3.78
CA PHE A 119 0.40 16.13 -3.29
C PHE A 119 0.68 16.27 -1.80
N PRO A 120 0.65 15.17 -1.02
CA PRO A 120 1.10 15.21 0.36
C PRO A 120 2.55 15.71 0.44
N SER A 121 2.79 16.74 1.24
CA SER A 121 4.13 17.23 1.53
C SER A 121 4.21 17.78 2.95
N PHE A 122 5.44 18.00 3.43
CA PHE A 122 5.67 18.72 4.67
C PHE A 122 6.97 19.55 4.63
N PRO A 123 7.01 20.69 5.34
CA PRO A 123 8.20 21.51 5.45
C PRO A 123 9.18 20.96 6.49
N SER A 124 10.47 21.17 6.27
CA SER A 124 11.53 20.83 7.22
C SER A 124 12.61 21.91 7.28
N PHE A 125 13.21 22.09 8.45
CA PHE A 125 14.38 22.94 8.69
C PHE A 125 15.61 22.12 9.11
N ALA A 126 15.49 20.79 9.10
CA ALA A 126 16.60 19.90 9.45
C ALA A 126 17.65 19.86 8.32
N ASP A 127 18.84 19.39 8.66
CA ASP A 127 19.89 19.16 7.67
C ASP A 127 19.43 18.12 6.61
N PRO A 128 19.66 18.35 5.31
CA PRO A 128 19.22 17.47 4.21
C PRO A 128 19.59 16.00 4.39
N GLU A 129 20.81 15.70 4.84
CA GLU A 129 21.24 14.32 5.05
C GLU A 129 20.47 13.70 6.22
N THR A 130 20.19 14.48 7.26
CA THR A 130 19.35 14.07 8.39
C THR A 130 17.91 13.79 7.95
N ILE A 131 17.38 14.60 7.04
CA ILE A 131 16.04 14.39 6.45
C ILE A 131 16.00 13.05 5.71
N MET A 132 16.94 12.83 4.78
CA MET A 132 16.97 11.60 3.97
C MET A 132 17.20 10.35 4.83
N ALA A 133 18.07 10.42 5.84
CA ALA A 133 18.30 9.32 6.77
C ALA A 133 17.05 8.99 7.61
N THR A 134 16.34 10.02 8.08
CA THR A 134 15.10 9.84 8.85
C THR A 134 14.00 9.23 7.99
N LEU A 135 13.84 9.67 6.74
CA LEU A 135 12.87 9.09 5.79
C LEU A 135 13.14 7.61 5.52
N GLN A 136 14.41 7.23 5.27
CA GLN A 136 14.78 5.83 5.09
C GLN A 136 14.50 4.99 6.35
N ASN A 137 14.75 5.54 7.54
CA ASN A 137 14.43 4.87 8.80
C ASN A 137 12.92 4.72 9.02
N ALA A 138 12.13 5.73 8.65
CA ALA A 138 10.68 5.70 8.74
C ALA A 138 10.04 4.63 7.83
N LEU A 139 10.66 4.31 6.69
CA LEU A 139 10.19 3.30 5.75
C LEU A 139 10.45 1.85 6.18
N LYS A 140 11.51 1.58 6.96
CA LYS A 140 11.93 0.22 7.37
C LYS A 140 10.81 -0.65 7.96
N PRO A 141 9.96 -0.16 8.90
CA PRO A 141 8.92 -0.98 9.53
C PRO A 141 7.85 -1.50 8.56
N PHE A 142 7.67 -0.82 7.43
CA PHE A 142 6.69 -1.17 6.40
C PHE A 142 7.26 -2.12 5.34
N GLU A 143 8.52 -2.54 5.49
CA GLU A 143 9.22 -3.46 4.60
C GLU A 143 9.28 -2.99 3.13
N CYS A 144 9.25 -1.67 2.90
CA CYS A 144 9.31 -1.12 1.54
C CYS A 144 10.65 -1.43 0.85
N SER A 145 10.61 -1.66 -0.47
CA SER A 145 11.79 -1.61 -1.33
C SER A 145 12.13 -0.15 -1.59
N VAL A 146 13.34 0.28 -1.26
CA VAL A 146 13.76 1.68 -1.40
C VAL A 146 15.01 1.76 -2.26
N ARG A 147 14.96 2.58 -3.31
CA ARG A 147 16.11 2.93 -4.15
C ARG A 147 16.36 4.43 -4.05
N VAL A 148 17.60 4.83 -3.81
CA VAL A 148 17.99 6.24 -3.74
C VAL A 148 18.40 6.69 -5.14
N GLU A 149 17.70 7.69 -5.68
CA GLU A 149 18.02 8.37 -6.93
C GLU A 149 18.59 9.76 -6.63
N ASN A 150 19.71 10.10 -7.27
CA ASN A 150 20.31 11.44 -7.22
C ASN A 150 20.49 12.01 -5.79
N GLN A 151 20.68 11.16 -4.78
CA GLN A 151 20.83 11.49 -3.36
C GLN A 151 19.59 12.08 -2.66
N TRP A 152 18.70 12.76 -3.38
CA TRP A 152 17.59 13.54 -2.82
C TRP A 152 16.20 12.99 -3.16
N THR A 153 16.13 11.87 -3.87
CA THR A 153 14.87 11.20 -4.21
C THR A 153 14.91 9.74 -3.78
N LEU A 154 13.87 9.30 -3.08
CA LEU A 154 13.64 7.88 -2.78
C LEU A 154 12.55 7.37 -3.72
N ARG A 155 12.85 6.34 -4.51
CA ARG A 155 11.84 5.52 -5.19
C ARG A 155 11.45 4.39 -4.26
N VAL A 156 10.17 4.29 -3.98
CA VAL A 156 9.62 3.36 -3.00
C VAL A 156 8.61 2.46 -3.68
N SER A 157 8.81 1.15 -3.54
CA SER A 157 7.82 0.13 -3.91
C SER A 157 7.39 -0.61 -2.66
N TRP A 158 6.08 -0.76 -2.47
CA TRP A 158 5.49 -1.41 -1.31
C TRP A 158 4.40 -2.39 -1.76
N LEU A 159 4.44 -3.62 -1.22
CA LEU A 159 3.41 -4.62 -1.47
C LEU A 159 2.40 -4.64 -0.31
N CYS A 160 1.34 -3.85 -0.45
CA CYS A 160 0.25 -3.76 0.51
C CYS A 160 -0.80 -4.85 0.25
N VAL A 161 -0.81 -5.92 1.06
CA VAL A 161 -1.81 -7.00 0.92
C VAL A 161 -1.86 -7.53 -0.52
N ALA A 162 -0.68 -7.80 -1.08
CA ALA A 162 -0.45 -8.21 -2.47
C ALA A 162 -0.79 -7.19 -3.58
N GLU A 163 -1.18 -5.96 -3.22
CA GLU A 163 -1.30 -4.83 -4.15
C GLU A 163 -0.01 -4.02 -4.14
N GLU A 164 0.50 -3.71 -5.32
CA GLU A 164 1.71 -2.91 -5.46
C GLU A 164 1.37 -1.41 -5.43
N ILE A 165 2.12 -0.68 -4.61
CA ILE A 165 2.07 0.76 -4.51
C ILE A 165 3.48 1.28 -4.78
N ALA A 166 3.62 2.09 -5.81
CA ALA A 166 4.87 2.73 -6.19
C ALA A 166 4.74 4.24 -6.04
N PHE A 167 5.72 4.86 -5.39
CA PHE A 167 5.74 6.30 -5.17
C PHE A 167 7.17 6.81 -5.00
N SER A 168 7.33 8.12 -5.13
CA SER A 168 8.58 8.81 -4.85
C SER A 168 8.45 9.75 -3.66
N ILE A 169 9.54 9.89 -2.92
CA ILE A 169 9.73 10.91 -1.90
C ILE A 169 10.89 11.79 -2.37
N SER A 170 10.64 13.07 -2.63
CA SER A 170 11.67 14.00 -3.08
C SER A 170 11.90 15.11 -2.08
N LEU A 171 13.17 15.45 -1.87
CA LEU A 171 13.59 16.62 -1.13
C LEU A 171 13.86 17.77 -2.11
N SER A 172 13.29 18.93 -1.82
CA SER A 172 13.56 20.15 -2.58
C SER A 172 13.80 21.33 -1.65
N LYS A 173 14.60 22.30 -2.12
CA LYS A 173 14.84 23.56 -1.40
C LYS A 173 13.81 24.60 -1.84
N GLU A 174 13.19 25.28 -0.88
CA GLU A 174 12.18 26.29 -1.17
C GLU A 174 12.83 27.58 -1.71
N GLN A 175 12.23 28.16 -2.75
CA GLN A 175 12.75 29.36 -3.37
C GLN A 175 12.68 30.56 -2.40
N GLY A 176 13.81 31.22 -2.17
CA GLY A 176 13.90 32.40 -1.30
C GLY A 176 14.21 32.11 0.18
N SER A 177 14.44 30.84 0.54
CA SER A 177 14.96 30.46 1.87
C SER A 177 16.23 29.63 1.73
N GLU A 178 17.24 29.90 2.57
CA GLU A 178 18.46 29.10 2.57
C GLU A 178 18.33 27.80 3.39
N GLU A 179 17.40 27.75 4.34
CA GLU A 179 17.31 26.70 5.37
C GLU A 179 15.95 25.99 5.39
N LYS A 180 15.06 26.29 4.43
CA LYS A 180 13.74 25.65 4.35
C LYS A 180 13.70 24.66 3.19
N TYR A 181 13.35 23.43 3.55
CA TYR A 181 13.19 22.32 2.62
C TYR A 181 11.75 21.83 2.63
N GLU A 182 11.37 21.17 1.54
CA GLU A 182 10.09 20.49 1.40
C GLU A 182 10.33 19.03 1.02
N VAL A 183 9.68 18.15 1.77
CA VAL A 183 9.59 16.72 1.48
C VAL A 183 8.25 16.47 0.81
N ALA A 184 8.26 16.06 -0.45
CA ALA A 184 7.05 15.81 -1.23
C ALA A 184 6.89 14.33 -1.57
N PHE A 185 5.67 13.82 -1.46
CA PHE A 185 5.31 12.45 -1.79
C PHE A 185 4.50 12.42 -3.08
N ARG A 186 4.94 11.65 -4.07
CA ARG A 186 4.26 11.53 -5.38
C ARG A 186 3.94 10.07 -5.67
N ARG A 187 2.65 9.74 -5.69
CA ARG A 187 2.17 8.41 -6.12
C ARG A 187 2.41 8.24 -7.61
N GLU A 188 3.01 7.13 -7.99
CA GLU A 188 3.24 6.74 -9.38
C GLU A 188 2.24 5.67 -9.81
N PHE A 189 1.97 4.71 -8.92
CA PHE A 189 1.06 3.60 -9.17
C PHE A 189 0.43 3.07 -7.86
N GLY A 190 -0.73 2.42 -7.97
CA GLY A 190 -1.40 1.72 -6.87
C GLY A 190 -2.55 2.49 -6.23
N ASP A 191 -3.14 1.88 -5.20
CA ASP A 191 -4.31 2.39 -4.47
C ASP A 191 -4.00 3.70 -3.74
N GLU A 192 -4.81 4.73 -4.02
CA GLU A 192 -4.60 6.08 -3.53
C GLU A 192 -4.84 6.19 -2.02
N MET A 193 -5.86 5.51 -1.49
CA MET A 193 -6.17 5.53 -0.07
C MET A 193 -5.07 4.85 0.75
N ALA A 194 -4.61 3.69 0.31
CA ALA A 194 -3.49 2.99 0.92
C ALA A 194 -2.19 3.81 0.88
N PHE A 195 -1.94 4.50 -0.24
CA PHE A 195 -0.82 5.45 -0.35
C PHE A 195 -0.92 6.57 0.69
N HIS A 196 -2.06 7.25 0.79
CA HIS A 196 -2.23 8.35 1.76
C HIS A 196 -2.05 7.88 3.20
N GLN A 197 -2.63 6.74 3.57
CA GLN A 197 -2.47 6.18 4.91
C GLN A 197 -1.00 5.82 5.22
N LEU A 198 -0.26 5.25 4.25
CA LEU A 198 1.17 5.01 4.42
C LEU A 198 1.93 6.32 4.61
N VAL A 199 1.62 7.36 3.83
CA VAL A 199 2.27 8.68 3.96
C VAL A 199 2.03 9.27 5.35
N GLU A 200 0.81 9.19 5.89
CA GLU A 200 0.53 9.63 7.26
C GLU A 200 1.37 8.87 8.29
N CYS A 201 1.49 7.55 8.16
CA CYS A 201 2.32 6.72 9.04
C CYS A 201 3.81 7.08 8.93
N ILE A 202 4.32 7.37 7.73
CA ILE A 202 5.70 7.82 7.50
C ILE A 202 5.89 9.20 8.15
N ARG A 203 4.98 10.14 7.93
CA ARG A 203 5.05 11.49 8.53
C ARG A 203 5.01 11.45 10.04
N ALA A 204 4.15 10.62 10.64
CA ALA A 204 4.10 10.42 12.10
C ALA A 204 5.47 9.97 12.65
N ARG A 205 6.18 9.11 11.92
CA ARG A 205 7.55 8.64 12.24
C ARG A 205 8.64 9.67 11.97
N CYS A 206 8.36 10.70 11.17
CA CYS A 206 9.25 11.80 10.85
C CYS A 206 8.96 13.07 11.69
N SER A 207 8.21 12.96 12.79
CA SER A 207 7.80 14.10 13.61
C SER A 207 8.95 14.97 14.14
N ASP A 208 10.15 14.42 14.28
CA ASP A 208 11.34 15.17 14.70
C ASP A 208 11.88 16.13 13.61
N ILE A 209 11.60 15.84 12.34
CA ILE A 209 12.04 16.64 11.19
C ILE A 209 10.89 17.35 10.46
N ASP A 210 9.64 16.94 10.70
CA ASP A 210 8.44 17.58 10.16
C ASP A 210 8.15 18.85 10.98
N ALA A 211 8.22 20.01 10.34
CA ALA A 211 7.91 21.28 10.99
C ALA A 211 6.39 21.48 11.23
N GLU A 212 5.56 20.62 10.65
CA GLU A 212 4.10 20.57 10.81
C GLU A 212 3.63 19.14 11.15
N PRO A 213 4.05 18.59 12.31
CA PRO A 213 3.85 17.18 12.63
C PRO A 213 2.37 16.85 12.86
N LEU A 214 1.98 15.65 12.44
CA LEU A 214 0.63 15.11 12.63
C LEU A 214 0.43 14.61 14.08
N LEU A 215 -0.03 15.49 14.96
CA LEU A 215 -0.11 15.25 16.42
C LEU A 215 -0.99 14.06 16.87
N PHE A 216 -1.82 13.52 15.97
CA PHE A 216 -2.74 12.41 16.25
C PHE A 216 -2.65 11.27 15.22
N ALA A 217 -1.66 11.30 14.33
CA ALA A 217 -1.48 10.21 13.37
C ALA A 217 -0.79 9.02 14.04
N ASP A 218 -1.34 7.84 13.84
CA ASP A 218 -0.71 6.60 14.27
C ASP A 218 0.51 6.30 13.38
N SER A 219 1.58 5.79 13.99
CA SER A 219 2.79 5.35 13.29
C SER A 219 2.69 3.91 12.75
N THR A 220 1.53 3.28 12.94
CA THR A 220 1.24 1.89 12.61
C THR A 220 0.11 1.83 11.60
N LEU A 221 0.24 0.93 10.62
CA LEU A 221 -0.79 0.71 9.62
C LEU A 221 -2.07 0.17 10.26
N GLU A 222 -3.21 0.57 9.68
CA GLU A 222 -4.49 -0.02 10.04
C GLU A 222 -4.48 -1.54 9.74
N PRO A 223 -5.25 -2.35 10.48
CA PRO A 223 -5.26 -3.80 10.30
C PRO A 223 -5.58 -4.25 8.87
N TRP A 224 -6.34 -3.45 8.11
CA TRP A 224 -6.70 -3.79 6.73
C TRP A 224 -5.57 -3.53 5.72
N LEU A 225 -4.56 -2.74 6.05
CA LEU A 225 -3.34 -2.58 5.24
C LEU A 225 -2.19 -3.48 5.72
N ASP A 226 -2.21 -3.89 7.00
CA ASP A 226 -1.16 -4.73 7.55
C ASP A 226 -1.40 -6.22 7.24
N ALA A 227 -0.68 -6.74 6.23
CA ALA A 227 -0.73 -8.14 5.84
C ALA A 227 -0.29 -9.14 6.93
N LYS A 228 0.40 -8.67 7.99
CA LYS A 228 0.80 -9.48 9.14
C LYS A 228 -0.36 -9.68 10.12
N GLN A 229 -1.36 -8.80 10.08
CA GLN A 229 -2.53 -8.87 10.95
C GLN A 229 -3.65 -9.69 10.30
N GLU A 230 -4.17 -10.63 11.07
CA GLU A 230 -5.39 -11.34 10.74
C GLU A 230 -6.60 -10.42 10.98
N LEU A 231 -7.51 -10.34 10.00
CA LEU A 231 -8.76 -9.63 10.19
C LEU A 231 -9.69 -10.49 11.03
N LYS A 232 -10.02 -10.00 12.23
CA LYS A 232 -10.90 -10.69 13.19
C LYS A 232 -12.19 -9.91 13.42
N GLY A 233 -13.28 -10.65 13.60
CA GLY A 233 -14.57 -10.12 14.02
C GLY A 233 -15.62 -10.06 12.92
N ARG A 234 -16.90 -10.00 13.34
CA ARG A 234 -18.08 -10.14 12.47
C ARG A 234 -18.15 -9.12 11.33
N ARG A 235 -17.58 -7.93 11.50
CA ARG A 235 -17.57 -6.88 10.47
C ARG A 235 -16.81 -7.26 9.18
N TYR A 236 -15.95 -8.27 9.24
CA TYR A 236 -15.21 -8.78 8.10
C TYR A 236 -15.78 -10.10 7.55
N ALA A 237 -16.79 -10.66 8.22
CA ALA A 237 -17.42 -11.90 7.80
C ALA A 237 -18.38 -11.65 6.64
N ILE A 238 -18.38 -12.53 5.65
CA ILE A 238 -19.31 -12.50 4.52
C ILE A 238 -20.40 -13.56 4.66
N ARG A 239 -21.45 -13.46 3.84
CA ARG A 239 -22.53 -14.44 3.77
C ARG A 239 -22.19 -15.59 2.81
N ASP A 240 -22.79 -16.75 3.01
CA ASP A 240 -22.58 -17.93 2.16
C ASP A 240 -22.94 -17.65 0.70
N THR A 241 -24.03 -16.90 0.48
CA THR A 241 -24.46 -16.48 -0.86
C THR A 241 -23.43 -15.59 -1.56
N GLU A 242 -22.70 -14.79 -0.79
CA GLU A 242 -21.68 -13.88 -1.29
C GLU A 242 -20.42 -14.65 -1.68
N ALA A 243 -19.97 -15.60 -0.84
CA ALA A 243 -18.86 -16.50 -1.17
C ALA A 243 -19.15 -17.29 -2.46
N ALA A 244 -20.35 -17.88 -2.59
CA ALA A 244 -20.74 -18.60 -3.80
C ALA A 244 -20.80 -17.70 -5.04
N GLN A 245 -21.30 -16.47 -4.91
CA GLN A 245 -21.37 -15.52 -6.02
C GLN A 245 -19.97 -15.08 -6.49
N LEU A 246 -19.06 -14.78 -5.55
CA LEU A 246 -17.68 -14.43 -5.87
C LEU A 246 -16.95 -15.59 -6.57
N ILE A 247 -17.13 -16.83 -6.11
CA ILE A 247 -16.55 -18.01 -6.79
C ILE A 247 -17.08 -18.11 -8.23
N LYS A 248 -18.37 -17.87 -8.43
CA LYS A 248 -18.99 -17.89 -9.76
C LYS A 248 -18.42 -16.79 -10.67
N GLU A 249 -18.27 -15.58 -10.16
CA GLU A 249 -17.71 -14.44 -10.90
C GLU A 249 -16.25 -14.65 -11.26
N MET A 250 -15.43 -15.17 -10.34
CA MET A 250 -14.03 -15.52 -10.59
C MET A 250 -13.85 -16.56 -11.71
N ASN A 251 -14.86 -17.39 -11.97
CA ASN A 251 -14.85 -18.41 -13.02
C ASN A 251 -15.65 -17.97 -14.27
N ALA A 252 -16.15 -16.74 -14.31
CA ALA A 252 -16.89 -16.20 -15.43
C ALA A 252 -15.96 -15.50 -16.44
N TYR A 253 -16.46 -15.30 -17.66
CA TYR A 253 -15.82 -14.45 -18.64
C TYR A 253 -16.21 -13.00 -18.37
N LEU A 254 -15.36 -12.30 -17.63
CA LEU A 254 -15.52 -10.89 -17.28
C LEU A 254 -14.49 -10.05 -18.04
N ASP A 255 -14.73 -8.74 -18.14
CA ASP A 255 -13.68 -7.80 -18.55
C ASP A 255 -12.57 -7.75 -17.50
N VAL A 256 -11.40 -7.25 -17.90
CA VAL A 256 -10.17 -7.27 -17.08
C VAL A 256 -10.36 -6.49 -15.78
N ASP A 257 -11.01 -5.33 -15.82
CA ASP A 257 -11.19 -4.47 -14.66
C ASP A 257 -12.16 -5.11 -13.66
N THR A 258 -13.27 -5.67 -14.15
CA THR A 258 -14.22 -6.38 -13.28
C THR A 258 -13.59 -7.63 -12.65
N LEU A 259 -12.85 -8.43 -13.44
CA LEU A 259 -12.15 -9.61 -12.90
C LEU A 259 -11.13 -9.22 -11.82
N TYR A 260 -10.40 -8.12 -12.04
CA TYR A 260 -9.46 -7.59 -11.07
C TYR A 260 -10.14 -7.24 -9.75
N GLU A 261 -11.27 -6.52 -9.78
CA GLU A 261 -12.00 -6.15 -8.57
C GLU A 261 -12.60 -7.36 -7.84
N VAL A 262 -13.16 -8.33 -8.58
CA VAL A 262 -13.67 -9.58 -7.98
C VAL A 262 -12.52 -10.35 -7.30
N ALA A 263 -11.37 -10.48 -7.97
CA ALA A 263 -10.20 -11.14 -7.42
C ALA A 263 -9.65 -10.42 -6.18
N LYS A 264 -9.62 -9.08 -6.20
CA LYS A 264 -9.24 -8.25 -5.05
C LYS A 264 -10.19 -8.45 -3.87
N MET A 265 -11.51 -8.51 -4.11
CA MET A 265 -12.49 -8.81 -3.07
C MET A 265 -12.27 -10.20 -2.45
N VAL A 266 -12.14 -11.24 -3.27
CA VAL A 266 -11.90 -12.61 -2.79
C VAL A 266 -10.61 -12.68 -1.96
N LYS A 267 -9.53 -12.07 -2.45
CA LYS A 267 -8.25 -11.95 -1.73
C LYS A 267 -8.43 -11.31 -0.36
N ASN A 268 -9.12 -10.15 -0.30
CA ASN A 268 -9.35 -9.43 0.94
C ASN A 268 -10.22 -10.23 1.91
N HIS A 269 -11.27 -10.90 1.43
CA HIS A 269 -12.12 -11.75 2.27
C HIS A 269 -11.37 -12.96 2.85
N CYS A 270 -10.42 -13.54 2.10
CA CYS A 270 -9.62 -14.67 2.58
C CYS A 270 -8.71 -14.33 3.77
N ARG A 271 -8.55 -13.05 4.13
CA ARG A 271 -7.84 -12.64 5.35
C ARG A 271 -8.59 -12.97 6.62
N HIS A 272 -9.91 -13.09 6.56
CA HIS A 272 -10.74 -13.51 7.68
C HIS A 272 -10.89 -15.03 7.69
N ARG A 273 -10.53 -15.68 8.80
CA ARG A 273 -10.55 -17.14 8.94
C ARG A 273 -11.90 -17.79 8.65
N GLY A 274 -12.98 -17.20 9.15
CA GLY A 274 -14.33 -17.71 8.88
C GLY A 274 -14.68 -17.72 7.38
N ASN A 275 -14.17 -16.75 6.62
CA ASN A 275 -14.49 -16.65 5.19
C ASN A 275 -13.74 -17.69 4.37
N ARG A 276 -12.50 -18.03 4.76
CA ARG A 276 -11.73 -19.11 4.11
C ARG A 276 -12.49 -20.43 4.16
N ARG A 277 -12.96 -20.81 5.35
CA ARG A 277 -13.81 -22.00 5.51
C ARG A 277 -15.04 -21.91 4.61
N LEU A 278 -15.68 -20.75 4.58
CA LEU A 278 -16.89 -20.55 3.80
C LEU A 278 -16.67 -20.67 2.28
N PHE A 279 -15.55 -20.19 1.75
CA PHE A 279 -15.21 -20.38 0.34
C PHE A 279 -15.05 -21.87 -0.01
N LEU A 280 -14.43 -22.66 0.87
CA LEU A 280 -14.31 -24.11 0.67
C LEU A 280 -15.64 -24.84 0.77
N GLU A 281 -16.50 -24.45 1.72
CA GLU A 281 -17.83 -25.05 1.92
C GLU A 281 -18.80 -24.69 0.78
N SER A 282 -18.66 -23.49 0.19
CA SER A 282 -19.53 -23.02 -0.88
C SER A 282 -19.31 -23.78 -2.20
N ASP A 283 -18.08 -23.82 -2.71
CA ASP A 283 -17.70 -24.62 -3.88
C ASP A 283 -16.16 -24.73 -3.97
N ARG A 284 -15.58 -25.67 -3.21
CA ARG A 284 -14.14 -25.93 -3.21
C ARG A 284 -13.56 -26.16 -4.60
N SER A 285 -14.24 -26.90 -5.47
CA SER A 285 -13.69 -27.26 -6.78
C SER A 285 -13.56 -26.04 -7.67
N ARG A 286 -14.61 -25.21 -7.76
CA ARG A 286 -14.57 -23.96 -8.53
C ARG A 286 -13.65 -22.93 -7.90
N PHE A 287 -13.53 -22.90 -6.57
CA PHE A 287 -12.61 -22.00 -5.89
C PHE A 287 -11.15 -22.33 -6.21
N VAL A 288 -10.75 -23.60 -6.10
CA VAL A 288 -9.40 -24.06 -6.49
C VAL A 288 -9.15 -23.83 -7.99
N GLN A 289 -10.17 -24.05 -8.82
CA GLN A 289 -10.08 -23.77 -10.26
C GLN A 289 -9.81 -22.28 -10.54
N ALA A 290 -10.49 -21.37 -9.83
CA ALA A 290 -10.24 -19.93 -9.93
C ALA A 290 -8.82 -19.56 -9.49
N ILE A 291 -8.33 -20.12 -8.38
CA ILE A 291 -6.94 -19.90 -7.91
C ILE A 291 -5.94 -20.32 -8.99
N LYS A 292 -6.14 -21.47 -9.62
CA LYS A 292 -5.27 -21.93 -10.72
C LYS A 292 -5.31 -21.00 -11.92
N TRP A 293 -6.49 -20.48 -12.27
CA TRP A 293 -6.63 -19.53 -13.36
C TRP A 293 -5.90 -18.24 -13.07
N MET A 294 -6.10 -17.67 -11.88
CA MET A 294 -5.38 -16.48 -11.43
C MET A 294 -3.86 -16.67 -11.45
N LEU A 295 -3.35 -17.82 -10.99
CA LEU A 295 -1.92 -18.12 -11.04
C LEU A 295 -1.39 -18.20 -12.48
N ALA A 296 -2.17 -18.69 -13.43
CA ALA A 296 -1.78 -18.82 -14.82
C ALA A 296 -1.97 -17.53 -15.64
N ASP A 297 -2.62 -16.51 -15.08
CA ASP A 297 -2.94 -15.25 -15.75
C ASP A 297 -1.81 -14.21 -15.56
N SER A 298 -2.17 -12.93 -15.47
CA SER A 298 -1.28 -11.81 -15.19
C SER A 298 -0.58 -11.91 -13.84
N GLU A 299 0.58 -11.26 -13.72
CA GLU A 299 1.38 -11.15 -12.49
C GLU A 299 0.56 -10.66 -11.29
N VAL A 300 -0.33 -9.70 -11.51
CA VAL A 300 -1.16 -9.11 -10.45
C VAL A 300 -2.17 -10.12 -9.91
N LEU A 301 -2.91 -10.82 -10.78
CA LEU A 301 -3.84 -11.86 -10.35
C LEU A 301 -3.10 -13.04 -9.71
N ALA A 302 -1.94 -13.39 -10.24
CA ALA A 302 -1.11 -14.45 -9.70
C ALA A 302 -0.61 -14.11 -8.29
N ARG A 303 -0.22 -12.84 -8.03
CA ARG A 303 0.09 -12.34 -6.68
C ARG A 303 -1.12 -12.42 -5.74
N PHE A 304 -2.33 -12.09 -6.21
CA PHE A 304 -3.54 -12.25 -5.39
C PHE A 304 -3.79 -13.71 -5.03
N ALA A 305 -3.61 -14.63 -5.98
CA ALA A 305 -3.77 -16.06 -5.75
C ALA A 305 -2.73 -16.62 -4.77
N ALA A 306 -1.46 -16.24 -4.93
CA ALA A 306 -0.40 -16.57 -3.98
C ALA A 306 -0.75 -16.03 -2.59
N PHE A 307 -1.24 -14.80 -2.47
CA PHE A 307 -1.65 -14.24 -1.18
C PHE A 307 -2.83 -14.98 -0.54
N ILE A 308 -3.82 -15.40 -1.33
CA ILE A 308 -4.92 -16.27 -0.87
C ILE A 308 -4.34 -17.58 -0.32
N LEU A 309 -3.47 -18.25 -1.08
CA LEU A 309 -2.82 -19.49 -0.65
C LEU A 309 -2.01 -19.31 0.63
N LEU A 310 -1.32 -18.18 0.79
CA LEU A 310 -0.61 -17.82 2.02
C LEU A 310 -1.56 -17.75 3.22
N GLN A 311 -2.78 -17.23 3.06
CA GLN A 311 -3.75 -17.20 4.16
C GLN A 311 -4.19 -18.61 4.59
N TYR A 312 -4.35 -19.54 3.64
CA TYR A 312 -4.63 -20.94 3.95
C TYR A 312 -3.41 -21.66 4.56
N ALA A 313 -2.20 -21.36 4.08
CA ALA A 313 -0.95 -21.88 4.63
C ALA A 313 -0.82 -21.54 6.12
N LYS A 314 -1.07 -20.28 6.50
CA LYS A 314 -1.05 -19.81 7.89
C LYS A 314 -2.00 -20.60 8.81
N GLU A 315 -3.18 -20.97 8.34
CA GLU A 315 -4.18 -21.71 9.13
C GLU A 315 -3.83 -23.20 9.29
N SER A 316 -3.16 -23.81 8.32
CA SER A 316 -2.78 -25.23 8.39
C SER A 316 -1.80 -25.58 9.53
N CYS A 317 -1.15 -24.55 10.09
CA CYS A 317 -0.28 -24.68 11.26
C CYS A 317 -1.07 -24.91 12.57
N ASP A 318 -2.34 -24.49 12.64
CA ASP A 318 -3.14 -24.41 13.88
C ASP A 318 -3.99 -25.66 14.19
N GLY A 319 -3.90 -26.72 13.37
CA GLY A 319 -4.49 -28.03 13.67
C GLY A 319 -5.99 -28.21 13.38
N GLU A 320 -6.69 -27.17 12.94
CA GLU A 320 -8.08 -27.20 12.48
C GLU A 320 -8.19 -26.95 10.95
N SER A 321 -7.31 -27.57 10.17
CA SER A 321 -7.23 -27.29 8.74
C SER A 321 -8.31 -28.02 7.94
N VAL A 322 -9.20 -27.28 7.28
CA VAL A 322 -10.01 -27.81 6.19
C VAL A 322 -9.09 -28.02 4.99
N GLU A 323 -9.12 -29.21 4.38
CA GLU A 323 -8.28 -29.52 3.22
C GLU A 323 -8.65 -28.65 2.02
N LEU A 324 -7.72 -27.78 1.61
CA LEU A 324 -7.86 -26.91 0.44
C LEU A 324 -7.97 -27.74 -0.86
N PHE A 325 -7.10 -28.73 -1.03
CA PHE A 325 -7.06 -29.58 -2.22
C PHE A 325 -7.81 -30.88 -2.00
N SER A 326 -8.56 -31.32 -3.00
CA SER A 326 -9.31 -32.59 -2.96
C SER A 326 -8.47 -33.79 -3.41
N SER A 327 -7.34 -33.53 -4.07
CA SER A 327 -6.47 -34.57 -4.62
C SER A 327 -5.02 -34.12 -4.73
N ALA A 328 -4.10 -35.08 -4.76
CA ALA A 328 -2.69 -34.83 -5.06
C ALA A 328 -2.48 -34.19 -6.44
N PHE A 329 -3.34 -34.49 -7.41
CA PHE A 329 -3.27 -33.89 -8.74
C PHE A 329 -3.54 -32.37 -8.70
N GLU A 330 -4.59 -31.94 -7.99
CA GLU A 330 -4.89 -30.51 -7.81
C GLU A 330 -3.73 -29.79 -7.15
N ARG A 331 -3.22 -30.35 -6.04
CA ARG A 331 -2.07 -29.82 -5.30
C ARG A 331 -0.84 -29.66 -6.18
N ASN A 332 -0.40 -30.73 -6.85
CA ASN A 332 0.79 -30.69 -7.71
C ASN A 332 0.61 -29.71 -8.89
N SER A 333 -0.61 -29.56 -9.41
CA SER A 333 -0.88 -28.60 -10.49
C SER A 333 -0.77 -27.15 -10.03
N VAL A 334 -1.13 -26.86 -8.78
CA VAL A 334 -0.98 -25.52 -8.17
C VAL A 334 0.49 -25.27 -7.83
N GLU A 335 1.18 -26.26 -7.29
CA GLU A 335 2.62 -26.19 -6.99
C GLU A 335 3.45 -25.83 -8.24
N MET A 336 3.18 -26.48 -9.37
CA MET A 336 3.82 -26.17 -10.64
C MET A 336 3.58 -24.72 -11.08
N LEU A 337 2.35 -24.21 -10.94
CA LEU A 337 2.01 -22.82 -11.26
C LEU A 337 2.70 -21.81 -10.31
N LEU A 338 2.92 -22.18 -9.04
CA LEU A 338 3.68 -21.35 -8.11
C LEU A 338 5.17 -21.28 -8.52
N SER A 339 5.77 -22.39 -8.94
CA SER A 339 7.14 -22.40 -9.48
C SER A 339 7.25 -21.60 -10.79
N GLU A 340 6.23 -21.64 -11.65
CA GLU A 340 6.18 -20.79 -12.85
C GLU A 340 6.05 -19.31 -12.49
N LEU A 341 5.27 -18.97 -11.46
CA LEU A 341 5.17 -17.59 -10.95
C LEU A 341 6.50 -17.10 -10.38
N GLU A 342 7.19 -17.93 -9.59
CA GLU A 342 8.53 -17.63 -9.07
C GLU A 342 9.52 -17.28 -10.20
N CYS A 343 9.52 -18.05 -11.29
CA CYS A 343 10.33 -17.75 -12.46
C CYS A 343 9.93 -16.45 -13.18
N ARG A 344 8.64 -16.12 -13.24
CA ARG A 344 8.16 -14.89 -13.90
C ARG A 344 8.48 -13.63 -13.09
N GLU A 345 8.40 -13.74 -11.77
CA GLU A 345 8.54 -12.61 -10.83
C GLU A 345 9.98 -12.38 -10.36
N SER A 346 10.94 -13.23 -10.74
CA SER A 346 12.32 -13.16 -10.22
C SER A 346 13.01 -11.81 -10.48
N ASP A 347 12.68 -11.16 -11.59
CA ASP A 347 13.26 -9.87 -12.00
C ASP A 347 12.31 -8.68 -11.77
N SER A 348 11.13 -8.91 -11.17
CA SER A 348 10.14 -7.85 -10.95
C SER A 348 10.54 -6.91 -9.81
N ALA A 349 9.98 -5.70 -9.78
CA ALA A 349 10.15 -4.77 -8.67
C ALA A 349 9.59 -5.33 -7.34
N CYS A 350 8.63 -6.25 -7.44
CA CYS A 350 8.00 -6.93 -6.30
C CYS A 350 8.63 -8.28 -5.96
N SER A 351 9.66 -8.72 -6.68
CA SER A 351 10.34 -10.02 -6.49
C SER A 351 10.63 -10.35 -5.04
N GLN A 352 11.25 -9.42 -4.28
CA GLN A 352 11.57 -9.63 -2.87
C GLN A 352 10.37 -10.00 -2.00
N PHE A 353 9.18 -9.52 -2.35
CA PHE A 353 7.94 -9.80 -1.62
C PHE A 353 7.29 -11.08 -2.12
N THR A 354 7.14 -11.21 -3.44
CA THR A 354 6.48 -12.35 -4.06
C THR A 354 7.25 -13.64 -3.79
N ILE A 355 8.58 -13.64 -3.95
CA ILE A 355 9.42 -14.82 -3.71
C ILE A 355 9.38 -15.26 -2.23
N ALA A 356 9.42 -14.32 -1.29
CA ALA A 356 9.29 -14.64 0.13
C ALA A 356 7.92 -15.29 0.44
N MET A 357 6.84 -14.74 -0.12
CA MET A 357 5.50 -15.29 0.01
C MET A 357 5.40 -16.71 -0.60
N LEU A 358 5.98 -16.94 -1.78
CA LEU A 358 5.98 -18.26 -2.42
C LEU A 358 6.74 -19.30 -1.62
N ALA A 359 7.90 -18.94 -1.06
CA ALA A 359 8.68 -19.81 -0.20
C ALA A 359 7.88 -20.24 1.05
N GLU A 360 7.17 -19.31 1.70
CA GLU A 360 6.30 -19.63 2.85
C GLU A 360 5.18 -20.61 2.46
N ILE A 361 4.56 -20.41 1.29
CA ILE A 361 3.48 -21.27 0.80
C ILE A 361 3.99 -22.69 0.53
N GLN A 362 5.09 -22.81 -0.22
CA GLN A 362 5.66 -24.12 -0.62
C GLN A 362 6.15 -24.93 0.58
N GLN A 363 6.63 -24.27 1.65
CA GLN A 363 7.07 -24.94 2.88
C GLN A 363 5.91 -25.30 3.83
N SER A 364 4.68 -24.88 3.52
CA SER A 364 3.53 -25.08 4.39
C SER A 364 2.88 -26.46 4.24
N ARG A 365 2.03 -26.83 5.21
CA ARG A 365 1.37 -28.14 5.25
C ARG A 365 0.36 -28.35 4.14
N ILE A 366 -0.11 -27.30 3.46
CA ILE A 366 -1.05 -27.46 2.34
C ILE A 366 -0.38 -28.15 1.14
N PHE A 367 0.97 -28.17 1.10
CA PHE A 367 1.78 -28.87 0.10
C PHE A 367 2.54 -30.10 0.64
N ALA A 368 2.44 -30.40 1.94
CA ALA A 368 3.19 -31.49 2.59
C ALA A 368 2.67 -32.91 2.29
#